data_AF-A0A5D4RVU2-F1
#
_entry.id   AF-A0A5D4RVU2-F1
#
_cell.length_a   1.000
_cell.length_b   1.000
_cell.length_c   1.000
_cell.angle_alpha   90.00
_cell.angle_beta   90.00
_cell.angle_gamma   90.00
#
_symmetry.space_group_name_H-M   'P 1'
#
loop_
_entity.id
_entity.type
_entity.pdbx_description
1 polymer ?
#
loop_
_entity_poly.entity_id
_entity_poly.type
_entity_poly.pdbx_seq_one_letter_code
_entity_poly.pdbx_strand_id
1 'polypeptide(L)'
;MLIGGLSLLKILRILLAILTGSFALYGMLADDFTYVPLMLLFMGGMILIMGIEEYKNNKKGLASLLLAVSLFIFYTSFETMLHW
;
A
#
# COMPACT_ATOMS: atom_id res chain seq x y z
N MET A 1 2.32 20.34 -15.53
CA MET A 1 2.32 21.31 -14.43
C MET A 1 2.06 20.54 -13.14
N LEU A 2 3.13 20.29 -12.37
CA LEU A 2 3.09 19.57 -11.10
C LEU A 2 2.51 20.50 -10.04
N ILE A 3 1.49 20.05 -9.33
CA ILE A 3 0.95 20.77 -8.17
C ILE A 3 2.05 20.73 -7.09
N GLY A 4 2.76 21.84 -6.87
CA GLY A 4 3.64 22.04 -5.70
C GLY A 4 4.87 21.13 -5.55
N GLY A 5 5.43 20.55 -6.62
CA GLY A 5 6.65 19.71 -6.53
C GLY A 5 6.41 18.27 -6.03
N LEU A 6 5.17 17.89 -5.72
CA LEU A 6 4.79 16.49 -5.50
C LEU A 6 4.35 15.84 -6.83
N SER A 7 4.96 14.71 -7.16
CA SER A 7 4.47 13.82 -8.23
C SER A 7 3.09 13.26 -7.87
N LEU A 8 2.26 13.00 -8.88
CA LEU A 8 0.96 12.33 -8.73
C LEU A 8 1.08 11.02 -7.90
N LEU A 9 2.18 10.28 -8.09
CA LEU A 9 2.51 9.07 -7.32
C LEU A 9 2.67 9.35 -5.82
N LYS A 10 3.31 10.47 -5.42
CA LYS A 10 3.45 10.84 -4.01
C LYS A 10 2.10 11.19 -3.38
N ILE A 11 1.23 11.88 -4.10
CA ILE A 11 -0.13 12.22 -3.62
C ILE A 11 -0.91 10.93 -3.36
N LEU A 12 -0.88 10.00 -4.34
CA LEU A 12 -1.53 8.71 -4.20
C LEU A 12 -0.96 7.93 -3.02
N ARG A 13 0.38 7.87 -2.86
CA ARG A 13 1.04 7.23 -1.71
C ARG A 13 0.57 7.78 -0.37
N ILE A 14 0.44 9.10 -0.24
CA ILE A 14 -0.03 9.75 0.99
C ILE A 14 -1.49 9.38 1.28
N LEU A 15 -2.36 9.37 0.25
CA LEU A 15 -3.75 8.93 0.40
C LEU A 15 -3.84 7.48 0.88
N LEU A 16 -3.07 6.57 0.27
CA LEU A 16 -3.02 5.18 0.71
C LEU A 16 -2.50 5.05 2.16
N ALA A 17 -1.52 5.86 2.55
CA ALA A 17 -0.98 5.83 3.91
C ALA A 17 -1.99 6.31 4.96
N ILE A 18 -2.74 7.37 4.66
CA ILE A 18 -3.81 7.86 5.54
C ILE A 18 -4.89 6.79 5.70
N LEU A 19 -5.34 6.16 4.60
CA LEU A 19 -6.33 5.09 4.66
C LEU A 19 -5.83 3.90 5.49
N THR A 20 -4.63 3.42 5.19
CA THR A 20 -4.01 2.29 5.92
C THR A 20 -3.88 2.60 7.41
N GLY A 21 -3.41 3.80 7.77
CA GLY A 21 -3.28 4.23 9.16
C GLY A 21 -4.62 4.33 9.88
N SER A 22 -5.65 4.87 9.23
CA SER A 22 -7.01 4.93 9.79
C SER A 22 -7.59 3.55 10.07
N PHE A 23 -7.42 2.59 9.15
CA PHE A 23 -7.86 1.21 9.38
C PHE A 23 -7.07 0.52 10.49
N ALA A 24 -5.76 0.74 10.57
CA ALA A 24 -4.93 0.20 11.63
C ALA A 24 -5.36 0.74 13.01
N LEU A 25 -5.59 2.05 13.10
CA LEU A 25 -6.08 2.69 14.33
C LEU A 25 -7.48 2.19 14.69
N TYR A 26 -8.38 2.07 13.72
CA TYR A 26 -9.72 1.54 13.95
C TYR A 26 -9.66 0.12 14.51
N GLY A 27 -8.91 -0.80 13.87
CA GLY A 27 -8.82 -2.17 14.35
C GLY A 27 -8.20 -2.29 15.74
N MET A 28 -7.23 -1.44 16.05
CA MET A 28 -6.59 -1.43 17.38
C MET A 28 -7.49 -0.82 18.47
N LEU A 29 -8.32 0.17 18.15
CA LEU A 29 -9.22 0.83 19.10
C LEU A 29 -10.53 0.07 19.29
N ALA A 30 -11.06 -0.52 18.22
CA ALA A 30 -12.32 -1.26 18.21
C ALA A 30 -12.16 -2.74 18.56
N ASP A 31 -10.91 -3.24 18.63
CA ASP A 31 -10.58 -4.68 18.74
C ASP A 31 -11.27 -5.50 17.62
N ASP A 32 -11.48 -4.86 16.47
CA ASP A 32 -12.19 -5.41 15.33
C ASP A 32 -11.30 -5.37 14.09
N PHE A 33 -10.83 -6.56 13.70
CA PHE A 33 -9.93 -6.77 12.59
C PHE A 33 -10.65 -7.13 11.28
N THR A 34 -11.97 -6.95 11.21
CA THR A 34 -12.77 -7.23 10.00
C THR A 34 -12.25 -6.46 8.77
N TYR A 35 -11.69 -5.27 8.97
CA TYR A 35 -11.16 -4.44 7.89
C TYR A 35 -9.67 -4.65 7.56
N VAL A 36 -9.01 -5.64 8.18
CA VAL A 36 -7.61 -5.98 7.87
C VAL A 36 -7.38 -6.32 6.40
N PRO A 37 -8.25 -7.07 5.69
CA PRO A 37 -8.09 -7.30 4.26
C PRO A 37 -8.03 -6.01 3.45
N LEU A 38 -8.88 -5.04 3.81
CA LEU A 38 -8.95 -3.73 3.17
C LEU A 38 -7.69 -2.88 3.48
N MET A 39 -7.20 -2.94 4.72
CA MET A 39 -5.95 -2.31 5.13
C MET A 39 -4.76 -2.86 4.34
N LEU A 40 -4.66 -4.18 4.21
CA LEU A 40 -3.60 -4.85 3.43
C LEU A 40 -3.67 -4.47 1.95
N LEU A 41 -4.87 -4.32 1.39
CA LEU A 41 -5.05 -3.89 0.00
C LEU A 41 -4.47 -2.48 -0.23
N PHE A 42 -4.77 -1.52 0.67
CA PHE A 42 -4.22 -0.17 0.58
C PHE A 42 -2.71 -0.13 0.84
N MET A 43 -2.21 -0.96 1.76
CA MET A 43 -0.78 -1.13 2.00
C MET A 43 -0.04 -1.71 0.78
N GLY A 44 -0.60 -2.75 0.15
CA GLY A 44 -0.07 -3.34 -1.08
C GLY A 44 0.01 -2.33 -2.23
N GLY A 45 -1.02 -1.48 -2.37
CA GLY A 45 -1.03 -0.36 -3.31
C GLY A 45 0.06 0.69 -3.02
N MET A 46 0.30 1.01 -1.75
CA MET A 46 1.38 1.91 -1.34
C MET A 46 2.76 1.37 -1.72
N ILE A 47 3.00 0.08 -1.48
CA ILE A 47 4.26 -0.59 -1.83
C ILE A 47 4.45 -0.68 -3.34
N LEU A 48 3.36 -0.89 -4.11
CA LEU A 48 3.40 -0.85 -5.57
C LEU A 48 3.87 0.52 -6.08
N ILE A 49 3.30 1.60 -5.54
CA ILE A 49 3.66 2.97 -5.89
C ILE A 49 5.14 3.24 -5.59
N MET A 50 5.64 2.77 -4.43
CA MET A 50 7.06 2.87 -4.09
C MET A 50 7.95 2.09 -5.06
N GLY A 51 7.54 0.90 -5.49
CA GLY A 51 8.24 0.12 -6.50
C GLY A 51 8.33 0.85 -7.84
N ILE A 52 7.24 1.50 -8.27
CA ILE A 52 7.20 2.31 -9.50
C ILE A 52 8.10 3.56 -9.38
N GLU A 53 8.10 4.24 -8.23
CA GLU A 53 8.98 5.39 -7.99
C GLU A 53 10.46 4.97 -8.02
N GLU A 54 10.81 3.85 -7.40
CA GLU A 54 12.17 3.32 -7.39
C GLU A 54 12.61 2.82 -8.77
N TYR A 55 11.69 2.29 -9.58
CA TYR A 55 11.96 1.94 -10.98
C TYR A 55 12.32 3.17 -11.81
N LYS A 56 11.59 4.29 -11.63
CA LYS A 56 11.89 5.57 -12.27
C LYS A 56 13.23 6.17 -11.82
N ASN A 57 13.65 5.87 -10.59
CA ASN A 57 14.93 6.30 -10.03
C ASN A 57 16.12 5.38 -10.40
N ASN A 58 15.98 4.52 -11.42
CA ASN A 58 16.99 3.55 -11.89
C ASN A 58 17.41 2.47 -10.86
N LYS A 59 16.68 2.31 -9.75
CA LYS A 59 16.97 1.30 -8.73
C LYS A 59 16.21 0.00 -9.01
N LYS A 60 16.56 -0.66 -10.11
CA LYS A 60 15.84 -1.83 -10.65
C LYS A 60 15.70 -2.99 -9.66
N GLY A 61 16.71 -3.24 -8.82
CA GLY A 61 16.68 -4.33 -7.84
C GLY A 61 15.72 -4.08 -6.67
N LEU A 62 15.65 -2.85 -6.17
CA LEU A 62 14.68 -2.49 -5.12
C LEU A 62 13.26 -2.43 -5.70
N ALA A 63 13.12 -1.92 -6.92
CA ALA A 63 11.84 -1.87 -7.62
C ALA A 63 11.23 -3.27 -7.83
N SER A 64 12.02 -4.26 -8.26
CA SER A 64 11.53 -5.63 -8.45
C SER A 64 11.14 -6.29 -7.13
N LEU A 65 11.93 -6.08 -6.07
CA LEU A 65 11.60 -6.57 -4.73
C LEU A 65 10.29 -5.96 -4.23
N LEU A 66 10.13 -4.64 -4.33
CA LEU A 66 8.90 -3.94 -3.92
C LEU A 66 7.68 -4.44 -4.72
N LEU A 67 7.85 -4.73 -6.01
CA LEU A 67 6.77 -5.27 -6.85
C LEU A 67 6.38 -6.69 -6.41
N ALA A 68 7.37 -7.55 -6.11
CA ALA A 68 7.12 -8.88 -5.56
C ALA A 68 6.43 -8.84 -4.19
N VAL A 69 6.87 -7.95 -3.30
CA VAL A 69 6.24 -7.74 -1.98
C VAL A 69 4.81 -7.23 -2.12
N SER A 70 4.56 -6.30 -3.05
CA SER A 70 3.20 -5.80 -3.32
C SER A 70 2.26 -6.91 -3.78
N LEU A 71 2.71 -7.79 -4.68
CA LEU A 71 1.93 -8.96 -5.12
C LEU A 71 1.63 -9.92 -3.96
N PHE A 72 2.61 -10.17 -3.09
CA PHE A 72 2.43 -11.02 -1.91
C PHE A 72 1.40 -10.43 -0.93
N ILE A 73 1.43 -9.12 -0.71
CA ILE A 73 0.45 -8.44 0.14
C ILE A 73 -0.94 -8.48 -0.47
N PHE A 74 -1.09 -8.32 -1.79
CA PHE A 74 -2.38 -8.48 -2.45
C PHE A 74 -2.91 -9.91 -2.31
N TYR A 75 -2.06 -10.91 -2.52
CA TYR A 75 -2.43 -12.31 -2.29
C TYR A 75 -2.92 -12.54 -0.85
N THR A 76 -2.16 -12.04 0.13
CA THR A 76 -2.53 -12.13 1.55
C THR A 76 -3.86 -11.43 1.83
N SER A 77 -4.09 -10.24 1.25
CA SER A 77 -5.36 -9.51 1.36
C SER A 77 -6.55 -10.34 0.86
N PHE A 78 -6.42 -11.00 -0.30
CA PHE A 78 -7.48 -11.86 -0.83
C PHE A 78 -7.68 -13.14 0.00
N GLU A 79 -6.60 -13.76 0.45
CA GLU A 79 -6.66 -14.95 1.30
C GLU A 79 -7.35 -14.63 2.64
N THR A 80 -6.96 -13.54 3.29
CA THR A 80 -7.59 -13.09 4.54
C THR A 80 -9.06 -12.73 4.32
N MET A 81 -9.44 -12.14 3.18
CA MET A 81 -10.85 -11.86 2.86
C MET A 81 -11.67 -13.14 2.62
N LEU A 82 -11.05 -14.21 2.12
CA LEU A 82 -11.72 -15.48 1.79
C LEU A 82 -11.82 -16.42 3.00
N HIS A 83 -10.86 -16.32 3.93
CA HIS A 83 -10.77 -17.15 5.14
C HIS A 83 -11.47 -16.53 6.38
N TRP A 84 -12.06 -15.35 6.23
CA TRP A 84 -12.99 -14.74 7.19
C TRP A 84 -14.44 -15.14 6.88
#